data_AF-A0A2V8R4D5-F1
#
_entry.id   AF-A0A2V8R4D5-F1
#
_cell.length_a   1.000
_cell.length_b   1.000
_cell.length_c   1.000
_cell.angle_alpha   90.00
_cell.angle_beta   90.00
_cell.angle_gamma   90.00
#
_symmetry.space_group_name_H-M   'P 1'
#
loop_
_entity.id
_entity.type
_entity.pdbx_description
1 polymer ?
#
loop_
_entity_poly.entity_id
_entity_poly.type
_entity_poly.pdbx_seq_one_letter_code
_entity_poly.pdbx_strand_id
1 'polypeptide(L)'
;VLLMLLPTRTLAQCGVERWPVKTGTDPDAGLVNLTSMNPTTIANLTGITAPASLPDNNRVQPTETTVWVINATLTKYVLAFDSDYHMVLTDSAGRTMIAEIPAPGCVGPGSPFAAGIAHARAQFDAMFTATPTFQTANVPVQITGVGFFDHLEGQEGLAPNGIELHPIIDILFNPNFSISAAPTVLTIARGGAGTATITSTLSGNFNSSIALSAAGLPVGATASFTPASIAAPGAGSSSLTISVGPSTPVGTYNLVVNGTGGGQTHSATINLTVNSGGGTTQQLLGNPGFENGSASPAPWTATAGVIDNSTFEAPHTGSWKAWLNGYGSVHTDSILQQTSIPSTVTQATLSFWLHIDTAETTTTTAYDTLKLQLRNSSGAVLTTLATYSNLNAGAGY
;
A
#
# COMPACT_ATOMS: atom_id res chain seq x y z
N VAL A 1 -16.56 21.89 -75.85
CA VAL A 1 -16.33 21.09 -74.63
C VAL A 1 -15.00 21.55 -74.06
N LEU A 2 -15.03 22.52 -73.14
CA LEU A 2 -13.83 23.00 -72.46
C LEU A 2 -13.61 22.09 -71.25
N LEU A 3 -12.65 21.19 -71.37
CA LEU A 3 -12.28 20.23 -70.34
C LEU A 3 -11.52 20.99 -69.25
N MET A 4 -12.22 21.38 -68.18
CA MET A 4 -11.57 21.80 -66.93
C MET A 4 -10.88 20.57 -66.33
N LEU A 5 -9.56 20.47 -66.50
CA LEU A 5 -8.76 19.64 -65.62
C LEU A 5 -8.75 20.31 -64.24
N LEU A 6 -9.51 19.72 -63.31
CA LEU A 6 -9.28 19.93 -61.88
C LEU A 6 -7.84 19.50 -61.57
N PRO A 7 -7.03 20.30 -60.84
CA PRO A 7 -5.74 19.82 -60.40
C PRO A 7 -5.96 18.63 -59.48
N THR A 8 -5.42 17.51 -59.93
CA THR A 8 -5.20 16.29 -59.17
C THR A 8 -4.45 16.61 -57.87
N ARG A 9 -4.96 16.08 -56.75
CA ARG A 9 -4.31 15.90 -55.44
C ARG A 9 -2.94 16.58 -55.29
N THR A 10 -2.90 17.68 -54.54
CA THR A 10 -1.65 18.22 -53.97
C THR A 10 -0.90 17.06 -53.30
N LEU A 11 0.27 16.71 -53.83
CA LEU A 11 1.23 15.84 -53.14
C LEU A 11 1.48 16.45 -51.76
N ALA A 12 1.40 15.63 -50.71
CA ALA A 12 1.86 16.00 -49.38
C ALA A 12 3.30 16.54 -49.51
N GLN A 13 3.51 17.82 -49.18
CA GLN A 13 4.84 18.40 -49.13
C GLN A 13 5.43 18.03 -47.78
N CYS A 14 6.64 17.49 -47.77
CA CYS A 14 7.38 17.21 -46.53
C CYS A 14 8.12 18.45 -46.06
N GLY A 15 8.40 18.52 -44.76
CA GLY A 15 9.19 19.60 -44.18
C GLY A 15 10.62 19.65 -44.72
N VAL A 16 11.28 20.79 -44.52
CA VAL A 16 12.63 21.06 -45.04
C VAL A 16 13.58 21.43 -43.90
N GLU A 17 13.15 22.33 -43.02
CA GLU A 17 13.96 22.84 -41.93
C GLU A 17 14.23 21.77 -40.87
N ARG A 18 15.52 21.48 -40.66
CA ARG A 18 16.01 20.44 -39.73
C ARG A 18 15.26 19.11 -39.82
N TRP A 19 14.70 18.83 -41.00
CA TRP A 19 13.81 17.68 -41.22
C TRP A 19 14.45 16.33 -40.86
N PRO A 20 15.77 16.12 -41.09
CA PRO A 20 16.41 14.89 -40.65
C PRO A 20 16.35 14.67 -39.15
N VAL A 21 16.44 15.73 -38.33
CA VAL A 21 16.35 15.63 -36.86
C VAL A 21 14.91 15.33 -36.43
N LYS A 22 13.94 16.03 -37.05
CA LYS A 22 12.49 15.84 -36.87
C LYS A 22 12.01 14.44 -37.23
N THR A 23 12.66 13.78 -38.18
CA THR A 23 12.27 12.43 -38.66
C THR A 23 13.24 11.31 -38.28
N GLY A 24 14.37 11.60 -37.63
CA GLY A 24 15.36 10.59 -37.25
C GLY A 24 16.16 10.03 -38.42
N THR A 25 16.40 10.83 -39.45
CA THR A 25 17.29 10.47 -40.56
C THR A 25 18.62 11.20 -40.51
N ASP A 26 18.84 12.02 -39.47
CA ASP A 26 20.11 12.64 -39.15
C ASP A 26 21.17 11.61 -38.66
N PRO A 27 22.47 11.90 -38.79
CA PRO A 27 23.55 11.01 -38.32
C PRO A 27 23.51 10.71 -36.81
N ASP A 28 22.92 11.60 -36.00
CA ASP A 28 22.85 11.47 -34.54
C ASP A 28 21.57 10.75 -34.08
N ALA A 29 20.68 10.31 -34.98
CA ALA A 29 19.42 9.64 -34.63
C ALA A 29 19.62 8.40 -33.75
N GLY A 30 20.74 7.68 -33.94
CA GLY A 30 21.10 6.52 -33.11
C GLY A 30 21.48 6.85 -31.66
N LEU A 31 21.71 8.13 -31.33
CA LEU A 31 21.95 8.58 -29.97
C LEU A 31 20.66 8.70 -29.14
N VAL A 32 19.49 8.70 -29.80
CA VAL A 32 18.20 8.77 -29.10
C VAL A 32 17.89 7.43 -28.47
N ASN A 33 17.88 7.38 -27.12
CA ASN A 33 17.58 6.16 -26.40
C ASN A 33 16.06 5.91 -26.32
N LEU A 34 15.51 5.25 -27.34
CA LEU A 34 14.10 4.87 -27.42
C LEU A 34 13.63 3.87 -26.35
N THR A 35 14.52 3.36 -25.51
CA THR A 35 14.14 2.48 -24.38
C THR A 35 14.07 3.23 -23.04
N SER A 36 14.50 4.50 -23.01
CA SER A 36 14.48 5.34 -21.83
C SER A 36 13.42 6.42 -21.98
N MET A 37 12.28 6.22 -21.33
CA MET A 37 11.19 7.20 -21.25
C MET A 37 11.42 8.11 -20.05
N ASN A 38 11.53 9.43 -20.27
CA ASN A 38 11.82 10.40 -19.21
C ASN A 38 10.58 11.25 -18.91
N PRO A 39 9.82 10.96 -17.84
CA PRO A 39 8.69 11.79 -17.45
C PRO A 39 9.11 13.21 -17.07
N THR A 40 8.41 14.21 -17.59
CA THR A 40 8.66 15.63 -17.28
C THR A 40 7.37 16.45 -17.40
N THR A 41 7.47 17.77 -17.27
CA THR A 41 6.36 18.73 -17.40
C THR A 41 6.66 19.76 -18.48
N ILE A 42 5.62 20.38 -19.04
CA ILE A 42 5.78 21.55 -19.93
C ILE A 42 6.57 22.66 -19.23
N ALA A 43 6.31 22.92 -17.94
CA ALA A 43 7.06 23.90 -17.16
C ALA A 43 8.57 23.61 -17.11
N ASN A 44 8.97 22.34 -16.97
CA ASN A 44 10.37 21.95 -16.97
C ASN A 44 11.00 22.09 -18.36
N LEU A 45 10.31 21.62 -19.42
CA LEU A 45 10.81 21.70 -20.80
C LEU A 45 10.97 23.16 -21.25
N THR A 46 9.96 23.99 -21.01
CA THR A 46 10.00 25.44 -21.33
C THR A 46 11.01 26.23 -20.49
N GLY A 47 11.51 25.64 -19.40
CA GLY A 47 12.59 26.20 -18.58
C GLY A 47 14.00 25.82 -19.04
N ILE A 48 14.16 24.94 -20.04
CA ILE A 48 15.47 24.58 -20.57
C ILE A 48 16.05 25.77 -21.32
N THR A 49 17.33 26.08 -21.08
CA THR A 49 18.03 27.14 -21.82
C THR A 49 18.12 26.79 -23.30
N ALA A 50 17.60 27.66 -24.17
CA ALA A 50 17.69 27.49 -25.61
C ALA A 50 19.17 27.48 -26.07
N PRO A 51 19.55 26.62 -27.02
CA PRO A 51 20.91 26.57 -27.54
C PRO A 51 21.25 27.85 -28.33
N ALA A 52 22.53 28.22 -28.34
CA ALA A 52 23.01 29.38 -29.10
C ALA A 52 22.94 29.18 -30.62
N SER A 53 22.87 27.93 -31.09
CA SER A 53 22.80 27.56 -32.51
C SER A 53 21.99 26.28 -32.69
N LEU A 54 21.23 26.20 -33.78
CA LEU A 54 20.47 25.02 -34.19
C LEU A 54 21.14 24.43 -35.45
N PRO A 55 21.90 23.33 -35.34
CA PRO A 55 22.53 22.73 -36.50
C PRO A 55 21.52 22.00 -37.38
N ASP A 56 21.64 22.16 -38.71
CA ASP A 56 20.66 21.66 -39.69
C ASP A 56 20.46 20.13 -39.66
N ASN A 57 21.52 19.39 -39.34
CA ASN A 57 21.57 17.93 -39.50
C ASN A 57 22.27 17.22 -38.33
N ASN A 58 22.29 17.84 -37.14
CA ASN A 58 22.85 17.25 -35.92
C ASN A 58 21.94 17.56 -34.73
N ARG A 59 22.11 16.80 -33.64
CA ARG A 59 21.30 16.96 -32.43
C ARG A 59 21.97 17.84 -31.38
N VAL A 60 21.19 18.72 -30.78
CA VAL A 60 21.55 19.49 -29.59
C VAL A 60 21.37 18.61 -28.35
N GLN A 61 22.47 18.14 -27.79
CA GLN A 61 22.46 17.28 -26.59
C GLN A 61 22.36 18.10 -25.28
N PRO A 62 21.75 17.54 -24.23
CA PRO A 62 21.09 16.23 -24.19
C PRO A 62 19.64 16.27 -24.69
N THR A 63 19.06 17.46 -24.88
CA THR A 63 17.62 17.64 -25.08
C THR A 63 17.10 16.90 -26.30
N GLU A 64 17.78 17.01 -27.44
CA GLU A 64 17.37 16.39 -28.70
C GLU A 64 17.76 14.92 -28.82
N THR A 65 18.46 14.36 -27.83
CA THR A 65 18.73 12.93 -27.71
C THR A 65 17.87 12.23 -26.66
N THR A 66 16.94 12.97 -26.03
CA THR A 66 16.12 12.47 -24.94
C THR A 66 14.67 12.27 -25.39
N VAL A 67 14.11 11.10 -25.07
CA VAL A 67 12.67 10.85 -25.19
C VAL A 67 11.98 11.31 -23.92
N TRP A 68 11.06 12.25 -24.06
CA TRP A 68 10.27 12.83 -22.98
C TRP A 68 8.85 12.30 -22.99
N VAL A 69 8.29 12.12 -21.80
CA VAL A 69 6.87 11.82 -21.59
C VAL A 69 6.24 12.96 -20.82
N ILE A 70 5.20 13.58 -21.38
CA ILE A 70 4.46 14.66 -20.73
C ILE A 70 2.96 14.33 -20.66
N ASN A 71 2.31 14.77 -19.59
CA ASN A 71 0.85 14.84 -19.51
C ASN A 71 0.43 16.29 -19.70
N ALA A 72 -0.49 16.52 -20.62
CA ALA A 72 -0.94 17.86 -21.01
C ALA A 72 -2.40 17.84 -21.48
N THR A 73 -2.94 19.01 -21.78
CA THR A 73 -4.21 19.13 -22.50
C THR A 73 -3.93 19.54 -23.94
N LEU A 74 -4.39 18.75 -24.91
CA LEU A 74 -4.46 19.13 -26.31
C LEU A 74 -5.57 20.17 -26.48
N THR A 75 -5.19 21.38 -26.87
CA THR A 75 -6.11 22.53 -27.00
C THR A 75 -6.40 22.89 -28.45
N LYS A 76 -5.44 22.69 -29.35
CA LYS A 76 -5.62 22.91 -30.79
C LYS A 76 -4.79 21.93 -31.60
N TYR A 77 -5.23 21.65 -32.82
CA TYR A 77 -4.45 20.89 -33.79
C TYR A 77 -4.73 21.36 -35.22
N VAL A 78 -3.80 21.12 -36.13
CA VAL A 78 -3.91 21.43 -37.56
C VAL A 78 -3.08 20.43 -38.39
N LEU A 79 -3.50 20.17 -39.63
CA LEU A 79 -2.63 19.57 -40.64
C LEU A 79 -1.78 20.70 -41.24
N ALA A 80 -0.51 20.77 -40.86
CA ALA A 80 0.43 21.78 -41.31
C ALA A 80 0.82 21.57 -42.80
N PHE A 81 1.43 22.59 -43.40
CA PHE A 81 1.78 22.59 -44.83
C PHE A 81 2.85 21.57 -45.20
N ASP A 82 3.71 21.22 -44.26
CA ASP A 82 4.72 20.16 -44.31
C ASP A 82 4.15 18.76 -43.97
N SER A 83 2.82 18.66 -43.89
CA SER A 83 2.06 17.44 -43.62
C SER A 83 2.12 16.94 -42.17
N ASP A 84 2.66 17.75 -41.27
CA ASP A 84 2.69 17.43 -39.85
C ASP A 84 1.32 17.61 -39.20
N TYR A 85 1.02 16.77 -38.22
CA TYR A 85 -0.02 17.12 -37.27
C TYR A 85 0.62 18.00 -36.22
N HIS A 86 0.43 19.30 -36.39
CA HIS A 86 0.86 20.30 -35.43
C HIS A 86 -0.16 20.38 -34.29
N MET A 87 0.30 20.22 -33.06
CA MET A 87 -0.54 20.19 -31.87
C MET A 87 -0.11 21.22 -30.84
N VAL A 88 -1.09 21.91 -30.26
CA VAL A 88 -0.89 22.89 -29.19
C VAL A 88 -1.28 22.27 -27.86
N LEU A 89 -0.29 22.12 -26.99
CA LEU A 89 -0.44 21.55 -25.66
C LEU A 89 -0.43 22.66 -24.62
N THR A 90 -1.23 22.51 -23.55
CA THR A 90 -1.16 23.38 -22.37
C THR A 90 -0.99 22.59 -21.08
N ASP A 91 -0.26 23.15 -20.12
CA ASP A 91 -0.33 22.73 -18.72
C ASP A 91 -1.47 23.44 -17.97
N SER A 92 -1.70 23.07 -16.71
CA SER A 92 -2.73 23.66 -15.84
C SER A 92 -2.45 25.12 -15.45
N ALA A 93 -1.23 25.61 -15.67
CA ALA A 93 -0.85 26.99 -15.43
C ALA A 93 -0.94 27.85 -16.71
N GLY A 94 -1.39 27.27 -17.83
CA GLY A 94 -1.56 27.96 -19.11
C GLY A 94 -0.27 28.10 -19.92
N ARG A 95 0.82 27.40 -19.57
CA ARG A 95 2.01 27.37 -20.42
C ARG A 95 1.74 26.49 -21.63
N THR A 96 2.14 26.97 -22.80
CA THR A 96 1.98 26.25 -24.05
C THR A 96 3.30 25.67 -24.57
N MET A 97 3.18 24.58 -25.31
CA MET A 97 4.27 23.98 -26.08
C MET A 97 3.70 23.29 -27.32
N ILE A 98 4.47 23.25 -28.39
CA ILE A 98 4.13 22.53 -29.62
C ILE A 98 4.59 21.07 -29.49
N ALA A 99 3.85 20.18 -30.12
CA ALA A 99 4.31 18.83 -30.42
C ALA A 99 3.78 18.40 -31.79
N GLU A 100 4.59 17.68 -32.55
CA GLU A 100 4.28 17.40 -33.96
C GLU A 100 4.44 15.91 -34.29
N ILE A 101 3.50 15.38 -35.09
CA ILE A 101 3.61 14.03 -35.66
C ILE A 101 3.90 14.18 -37.16
N PRO A 102 5.09 13.80 -37.65
CA PRO A 102 5.37 13.77 -39.07
C PRO A 102 4.40 12.89 -39.87
N ALA A 103 4.15 13.25 -41.12
CA ALA A 103 3.48 12.32 -42.04
C ALA A 103 4.37 11.07 -42.25
N PRO A 104 3.86 9.83 -42.11
CA PRO A 104 4.67 8.63 -42.32
C PRO A 104 5.34 8.56 -43.70
N GLY A 105 4.71 9.14 -44.74
CA GLY A 105 5.29 9.24 -46.09
C GLY A 105 6.46 10.22 -46.21
N CYS A 106 6.68 11.07 -45.20
CA CYS A 106 7.78 12.02 -45.12
C CYS A 106 8.92 11.55 -44.21
N VAL A 107 8.80 10.36 -43.61
CA VAL A 107 9.86 9.74 -42.82
C VAL A 107 10.76 8.91 -43.74
N GLY A 108 12.04 9.29 -43.82
CA GLY A 108 12.99 8.59 -44.68
C GLY A 108 13.31 7.16 -44.21
N PRO A 109 13.79 6.29 -45.12
CA PRO A 109 14.12 4.91 -44.81
C PRO A 109 15.22 4.82 -43.74
N GLY A 110 15.11 3.86 -42.83
CA GLY A 110 16.10 3.63 -41.77
C GLY A 110 15.92 4.50 -40.53
N SER A 111 14.94 5.40 -40.49
CA SER A 111 14.62 6.16 -39.28
C SER A 111 14.24 5.21 -38.12
N PRO A 112 14.84 5.39 -36.93
CA PRO A 112 14.44 4.63 -35.74
C PRO A 112 13.06 5.05 -35.21
N PHE A 113 12.51 6.18 -35.67
CA PHE A 113 11.23 6.72 -35.21
C PHE A 113 10.04 6.30 -36.07
N ALA A 114 10.28 5.73 -37.26
CA ALA A 114 9.25 5.45 -38.25
C ALA A 114 8.05 4.65 -37.69
N ALA A 115 8.31 3.61 -36.90
CA ALA A 115 7.25 2.80 -36.29
C ALA A 115 6.44 3.60 -35.25
N GLY A 116 7.12 4.42 -34.43
CA GLY A 116 6.48 5.27 -33.43
C GLY A 116 5.65 6.40 -34.06
N ILE A 117 6.20 7.09 -35.07
CA ILE A 117 5.46 8.12 -35.83
C ILE A 117 4.19 7.52 -36.46
N ALA A 118 4.31 6.36 -37.12
CA ALA A 118 3.15 5.69 -37.71
C ALA A 118 2.11 5.29 -36.64
N HIS A 119 2.58 4.83 -35.47
CA HIS A 119 1.71 4.52 -34.34
C HIS A 119 0.97 5.75 -33.82
N ALA A 120 1.69 6.83 -33.52
CA ALA A 120 1.12 8.09 -33.04
C ALA A 120 0.12 8.69 -34.03
N ARG A 121 0.44 8.63 -35.33
CA ARG A 121 -0.46 9.08 -36.40
C ARG A 121 -1.77 8.30 -36.40
N ALA A 122 -1.70 6.96 -36.29
CA ALA A 122 -2.88 6.11 -36.23
C ALA A 122 -3.72 6.36 -34.97
N GLN A 123 -3.09 6.62 -33.81
CA GLN A 123 -3.81 7.00 -32.59
C GLN A 123 -4.54 8.34 -32.76
N PHE A 124 -3.88 9.32 -33.38
CA PHE A 124 -4.48 10.61 -33.67
C PHE A 124 -5.67 10.48 -34.63
N ASP A 125 -5.49 9.77 -35.76
CA ASP A 125 -6.53 9.56 -36.78
C ASP A 125 -7.75 8.78 -36.27
N ALA A 126 -7.56 7.94 -35.23
CA ALA A 126 -8.66 7.26 -34.56
C ALA A 126 -9.56 8.21 -33.75
N MET A 127 -9.04 9.39 -33.36
CA MET A 127 -9.74 10.37 -32.53
C MET A 127 -10.18 11.61 -33.30
N PHE A 128 -9.40 12.04 -34.29
CA PHE A 128 -9.57 13.31 -34.97
C PHE A 128 -9.32 13.19 -36.48
N THR A 129 -9.92 14.12 -37.23
CA THR A 129 -9.58 14.35 -38.63
C THR A 129 -8.96 15.74 -38.76
N ALA A 130 -7.64 15.82 -38.94
CA ALA A 130 -6.96 17.09 -39.11
C ALA A 130 -7.27 17.73 -40.47
N THR A 131 -7.35 19.06 -40.48
CA THR A 131 -7.55 19.88 -41.69
C THR A 131 -6.51 20.99 -41.73
N PRO A 132 -6.28 21.67 -42.87
CA PRO A 132 -5.34 22.78 -42.98
C PRO A 132 -5.70 24.06 -42.21
N THR A 133 -6.70 24.00 -41.32
CA THR A 133 -7.15 25.09 -40.47
C THR A 133 -7.15 24.62 -39.02
N PHE A 134 -6.68 25.45 -38.09
CA PHE A 134 -6.70 25.10 -36.68
C PHE A 134 -8.10 24.69 -36.20
N GLN A 135 -8.16 23.53 -35.57
CA GLN A 135 -9.32 22.99 -34.89
C GLN A 135 -9.09 23.04 -33.38
N THR A 136 -10.12 23.35 -32.62
CA THR A 136 -10.05 23.36 -31.15
C THR A 136 -10.32 21.97 -30.59
N ALA A 137 -9.56 21.61 -29.57
CA ALA A 137 -9.73 20.43 -28.75
C ALA A 137 -9.79 20.85 -27.27
N ASN A 138 -10.08 19.88 -26.40
CA ASN A 138 -9.92 20.03 -24.96
C ASN A 138 -9.75 18.63 -24.36
N VAL A 139 -8.70 17.95 -24.79
CA VAL A 139 -8.52 16.51 -24.52
C VAL A 139 -7.25 16.29 -23.72
N PRO A 140 -7.33 15.68 -22.52
CA PRO A 140 -6.16 15.18 -21.80
C PRO A 140 -5.39 14.20 -22.67
N VAL A 141 -4.09 14.42 -22.81
CA VAL A 141 -3.18 13.57 -23.56
C VAL A 141 -1.94 13.26 -22.74
N GLN A 142 -1.42 12.04 -22.94
CA GLN A 142 -0.03 11.73 -22.63
C GLN A 142 0.72 11.62 -23.96
N ILE A 143 1.81 12.37 -24.08
CA ILE A 143 2.64 12.40 -25.29
C ILE A 143 4.02 11.89 -24.95
N THR A 144 4.50 10.96 -25.77
CA THR A 144 5.89 10.50 -25.79
C THR A 144 6.52 11.02 -27.08
N GLY A 145 7.58 11.80 -26.97
CA GLY A 145 8.26 12.39 -28.12
C GLY A 145 9.71 12.72 -27.85
N VAL A 146 10.46 12.99 -28.91
CA VAL A 146 11.86 13.41 -28.82
C VAL A 146 11.90 14.93 -28.64
N GLY A 147 12.74 15.42 -27.73
CA GLY A 147 12.94 16.87 -27.61
C GLY A 147 13.49 17.47 -28.91
N PHE A 148 13.05 18.67 -29.26
CA PHE A 148 13.53 19.39 -30.43
C PHE A 148 13.48 20.89 -30.15
N PHE A 149 14.53 21.63 -30.51
CA PHE A 149 14.47 23.09 -30.50
C PHE A 149 14.21 23.59 -31.92
N ASP A 150 13.12 24.34 -32.07
CA ASP A 150 12.76 24.97 -33.33
C ASP A 150 13.09 26.46 -33.35
N HIS A 151 13.09 27.03 -34.54
CA HIS A 151 13.22 28.47 -34.74
C HIS A 151 11.96 29.19 -34.23
N LEU A 152 12.13 30.33 -33.58
CA LEU A 152 11.02 31.10 -33.02
C LEU A 152 10.31 31.91 -34.11
N GLU A 153 9.37 31.28 -34.82
CA GLU A 153 8.68 31.88 -35.98
C GLU A 153 7.24 32.34 -35.69
N GLY A 154 6.87 32.46 -34.41
CA GLY A 154 5.54 32.92 -34.00
C GLY A 154 4.43 31.89 -34.25
N GLN A 155 4.78 30.60 -34.30
CA GLN A 155 3.81 29.52 -34.41
C GLN A 155 2.83 29.54 -33.21
N GLU A 156 1.58 29.13 -33.46
CA GLU A 156 0.56 29.01 -32.41
C GLU A 156 1.01 27.97 -31.38
N GLY A 157 1.00 28.33 -30.09
CA GLY A 157 1.35 27.39 -29.02
C GLY A 157 2.84 27.23 -28.73
N LEU A 158 3.71 27.98 -29.42
CA LEU A 158 5.16 27.96 -29.25
C LEU A 158 5.59 28.14 -27.78
N ALA A 159 6.55 27.34 -27.34
CA ALA A 159 7.18 27.52 -26.05
C ALA A 159 8.11 28.76 -26.05
N PRO A 160 8.23 29.50 -24.94
CA PRO A 160 9.07 30.71 -24.90
C PRO A 160 10.55 30.51 -25.26
N ASN A 161 11.06 29.29 -25.10
CA ASN A 161 12.44 28.89 -25.42
C ASN A 161 12.56 28.11 -26.74
N GLY A 162 11.47 27.95 -27.50
CA GLY A 162 11.45 27.24 -28.78
C GLY A 162 11.49 25.72 -28.68
N ILE A 163 11.37 25.14 -27.48
CA ILE A 163 11.32 23.68 -27.35
C ILE A 163 9.96 23.13 -27.81
N GLU A 164 10.00 22.00 -28.48
CA GLU A 164 8.85 21.19 -28.85
C GLU A 164 9.17 19.68 -28.69
N LEU A 165 8.14 18.85 -28.87
CA LEU A 165 8.33 17.41 -29.06
C LEU A 165 8.14 17.06 -30.54
N HIS A 166 9.25 16.78 -31.22
CA HIS A 166 9.28 16.48 -32.64
C HIS A 166 10.37 15.43 -32.95
N PRO A 167 9.99 14.18 -33.31
CA PRO A 167 8.63 13.72 -33.51
C PRO A 167 7.97 13.25 -32.22
N ILE A 168 6.64 13.31 -32.19
CA ILE A 168 5.82 12.45 -31.34
C ILE A 168 5.92 11.00 -31.86
N ILE A 169 6.17 10.06 -30.96
CA ILE A 169 6.29 8.62 -31.24
C ILE A 169 5.23 7.78 -30.53
N ASP A 170 4.49 8.36 -29.57
CA ASP A 170 3.27 7.79 -29.00
C ASP A 170 2.36 8.90 -28.46
N ILE A 171 1.05 8.71 -28.58
CA ILE A 171 0.04 9.61 -28.04
C ILE A 171 -1.17 8.83 -27.51
N LEU A 172 -1.48 9.06 -26.24
CA LEU A 172 -2.63 8.45 -25.57
C LEU A 172 -3.67 9.54 -25.30
N PHE A 173 -4.91 9.29 -25.72
CA PHE A 173 -6.04 10.19 -25.51
C PHE A 173 -6.90 9.73 -24.34
N ASN A 174 -7.23 10.67 -23.44
CA ASN A 174 -7.94 10.41 -22.20
C ASN A 174 -7.37 9.23 -21.38
N PRO A 175 -6.03 9.12 -21.22
CA PRO A 175 -5.44 8.04 -20.43
C PRO A 175 -5.97 8.09 -19.02
N ASN A 176 -6.50 6.97 -18.52
CA ASN A 176 -7.04 6.89 -17.18
C ASN A 176 -7.03 5.45 -16.65
N PHE A 177 -7.10 5.28 -15.34
CA PHE A 177 -7.26 3.98 -14.69
C PHE A 177 -8.19 4.12 -13.49
N SER A 178 -8.63 3.00 -12.95
CA SER A 178 -9.31 2.95 -11.66
C SER A 178 -8.69 1.85 -10.82
N ILE A 179 -8.78 2.02 -9.50
CA ILE A 179 -8.24 1.07 -8.52
C ILE A 179 -9.37 0.59 -7.62
N SER A 180 -9.32 -0.69 -7.25
CA SER A 180 -10.28 -1.33 -6.34
C SER A 180 -9.56 -2.24 -5.36
N ALA A 181 -10.17 -2.49 -4.20
CA ALA A 181 -9.65 -3.38 -3.17
C ALA A 181 -10.69 -4.45 -2.84
N ALA A 182 -10.25 -5.71 -2.69
CA ALA A 182 -11.10 -6.82 -2.27
C ALA A 182 -10.36 -7.75 -1.30
N PRO A 183 -10.87 -7.99 -0.08
CA PRO A 183 -12.09 -7.39 0.49
C PRO A 183 -11.91 -5.90 0.86
N THR A 184 -13.01 -5.15 0.93
CA THR A 184 -13.03 -3.75 1.39
C THR A 184 -13.14 -3.64 2.92
N VAL A 185 -13.28 -4.77 3.62
CA VAL A 185 -13.31 -4.85 5.08
C VAL A 185 -12.38 -5.95 5.53
N LEU A 186 -11.51 -5.65 6.50
CA LEU A 186 -10.62 -6.60 7.13
C LEU A 186 -10.77 -6.52 8.64
N THR A 187 -10.83 -7.66 9.31
CA THR A 187 -10.79 -7.76 10.77
C THR A 187 -9.55 -8.53 11.16
N ILE A 188 -8.60 -7.86 11.81
CA ILE A 188 -7.29 -8.42 12.14
C ILE A 188 -7.02 -8.22 13.64
N ALA A 189 -6.83 -9.33 14.33
CA ALA A 189 -6.41 -9.34 15.72
C ALA A 189 -5.01 -8.76 15.88
N ARG A 190 -4.73 -8.13 17.04
CA ARG A 190 -3.37 -7.82 17.48
C ARG A 190 -2.44 -9.03 17.33
N GLY A 191 -1.26 -8.81 16.72
CA GLY A 191 -0.28 -9.85 16.40
C GLY A 191 -0.57 -10.64 15.11
N GLY A 192 -1.70 -10.37 14.44
CA GLY A 192 -2.12 -11.04 13.21
C GLY A 192 -1.75 -10.28 11.94
N ALA A 193 -2.12 -10.88 10.82
CA ALA A 193 -2.05 -10.27 9.49
C ALA A 193 -3.28 -10.63 8.66
N GLY A 194 -3.59 -9.80 7.67
CA GLY A 194 -4.67 -10.01 6.72
C GLY A 194 -4.28 -9.46 5.35
N THR A 195 -4.95 -9.93 4.32
CA THR A 195 -4.62 -9.57 2.94
C THR A 195 -5.83 -9.03 2.18
N ALA A 196 -5.58 -8.12 1.25
CA ALA A 196 -6.54 -7.67 0.25
C ALA A 196 -5.87 -7.63 -1.13
N THR A 197 -6.61 -7.99 -2.17
CA THR A 197 -6.17 -7.83 -3.55
C THR A 197 -6.54 -6.44 -4.03
N ILE A 198 -5.54 -5.73 -4.53
CA ILE A 198 -5.69 -4.44 -5.18
C ILE A 198 -5.69 -4.66 -6.68
N THR A 199 -6.74 -4.24 -7.37
CA THR A 199 -6.89 -4.43 -8.82
C THR A 199 -6.94 -3.08 -9.51
N SER A 200 -6.17 -2.94 -10.59
CA SER A 200 -6.20 -1.80 -11.50
C SER A 200 -6.86 -2.16 -12.83
N THR A 201 -7.79 -1.33 -13.28
CA THR A 201 -8.43 -1.43 -14.59
C THR A 201 -8.21 -0.17 -15.40
N LEU A 202 -7.90 -0.32 -16.68
CA LEU A 202 -7.48 0.77 -17.56
C LEU A 202 -8.64 1.31 -18.40
N SER A 203 -8.55 2.58 -18.77
CA SER A 203 -9.42 3.24 -19.74
C SER A 203 -8.62 4.24 -20.56
N GLY A 204 -9.07 4.53 -21.79
CA GLY A 204 -8.39 5.46 -22.70
C GLY A 204 -6.92 5.11 -22.94
N ASN A 205 -6.60 3.96 -23.56
CA ASN A 205 -5.23 3.59 -23.97
C ASN A 205 -4.11 3.78 -22.92
N PHE A 206 -4.42 3.87 -21.62
CA PHE A 206 -3.44 4.11 -20.56
C PHE A 206 -2.31 3.07 -20.63
N ASN A 207 -1.06 3.54 -20.55
CA ASN A 207 0.11 2.69 -20.69
C ASN A 207 1.25 3.19 -19.79
N SER A 208 1.07 3.08 -18.48
CA SER A 208 2.07 3.47 -17.50
C SER A 208 2.08 2.49 -16.34
N SER A 209 3.22 2.37 -15.64
CA SER A 209 3.22 1.66 -14.36
C SER A 209 2.44 2.44 -13.30
N ILE A 210 1.84 1.72 -12.36
CA ILE A 210 1.07 2.29 -11.25
C ILE A 210 1.75 1.89 -9.94
N ALA A 211 2.36 2.87 -9.27
CA ALA A 211 2.95 2.70 -7.95
C ALA A 211 1.86 2.67 -6.88
N LEU A 212 1.96 1.75 -5.92
CA LEU A 212 0.97 1.57 -4.86
C LEU A 212 1.48 2.09 -3.52
N SER A 213 0.61 2.72 -2.74
CA SER A 213 0.89 3.12 -1.36
C SER A 213 -0.36 3.00 -0.49
N ALA A 214 -0.17 2.93 0.82
CA ALA A 214 -1.24 2.89 1.80
C ALA A 214 -1.06 4.01 2.84
N ALA A 215 -2.18 4.63 3.23
CA ALA A 215 -2.26 5.64 4.29
C ALA A 215 -3.41 5.30 5.25
N GLY A 216 -3.42 5.93 6.43
CA GLY A 216 -4.49 5.74 7.42
C GLY A 216 -4.33 4.50 8.31
N LEU A 217 -3.15 3.87 8.34
CA LEU A 217 -2.87 2.78 9.27
C LEU A 217 -2.76 3.28 10.72
N PRO A 218 -3.23 2.52 11.72
CA PRO A 218 -2.97 2.82 13.12
C PRO A 218 -1.49 2.65 13.49
N VAL A 219 -1.06 3.32 14.55
CA VAL A 219 0.29 3.14 15.11
C VAL A 219 0.54 1.66 15.45
N GLY A 220 1.68 1.14 15.01
CA GLY A 220 2.06 -0.27 15.20
C GLY A 220 1.51 -1.23 14.15
N ALA A 221 0.76 -0.77 13.15
CA ALA A 221 0.41 -1.57 11.97
C ALA A 221 1.25 -1.17 10.75
N THR A 222 1.48 -2.12 9.84
CA THR A 222 2.24 -1.92 8.59
C THR A 222 1.48 -2.46 7.39
N ALA A 223 1.73 -1.89 6.21
CA ALA A 223 1.20 -2.34 4.94
C ALA A 223 2.34 -2.60 3.94
N SER A 224 2.23 -3.67 3.17
CA SER A 224 3.18 -4.01 2.08
C SER A 224 2.44 -4.54 0.86
N PHE A 225 2.95 -4.23 -0.33
CA PHE A 225 2.37 -4.64 -1.61
C PHE A 225 3.30 -5.58 -2.35
N THR A 226 2.75 -6.66 -2.91
CA THR A 226 3.50 -7.63 -3.73
C THR A 226 2.74 -7.91 -5.03
N PRO A 227 3.18 -7.33 -6.18
CA PRO A 227 4.29 -6.38 -6.34
C PRO A 227 3.98 -4.96 -5.81
N ALA A 228 5.02 -4.15 -5.52
CA ALA A 228 4.86 -2.77 -5.04
C ALA A 228 4.30 -1.79 -6.08
N SER A 229 4.35 -2.17 -7.36
CA SER A 229 3.76 -1.44 -8.47
C SER A 229 3.19 -2.43 -9.49
N ILE A 230 2.10 -2.06 -10.15
CA ILE A 230 1.58 -2.78 -11.31
C ILE A 230 2.33 -2.25 -12.53
N ALA A 231 3.08 -3.12 -13.22
CA ALA A 231 3.90 -2.74 -14.37
C ALA A 231 3.03 -2.23 -15.53
N ALA A 232 3.61 -1.44 -16.44
CA ALA A 232 2.95 -1.03 -17.67
C ALA A 232 2.41 -2.27 -18.43
N PRO A 233 1.17 -2.25 -18.95
CA PRO A 233 0.35 -1.05 -19.18
C PRO A 233 -0.42 -0.54 -17.96
N GLY A 234 -0.27 -1.15 -16.78
CA GLY A 234 -0.93 -0.74 -15.55
C GLY A 234 -2.20 -1.54 -15.23
N ALA A 235 -2.58 -2.47 -16.11
CA ALA A 235 -3.64 -3.45 -15.85
C ALA A 235 -3.08 -4.62 -15.04
N GLY A 236 -3.79 -5.02 -13.99
CA GLY A 236 -3.39 -6.17 -13.18
C GLY A 236 -3.76 -6.02 -11.73
N SER A 237 -3.05 -6.74 -10.86
CA SER A 237 -3.30 -6.72 -9.43
C SER A 237 -2.03 -6.79 -8.58
N SER A 238 -2.17 -6.43 -7.31
CA SER A 238 -1.16 -6.57 -6.27
C SER A 238 -1.79 -7.07 -4.98
N SER A 239 -1.08 -7.93 -4.25
CA SER A 239 -1.50 -8.36 -2.91
C SER A 239 -1.03 -7.34 -1.88
N LEU A 240 -1.97 -6.67 -1.21
CA LEU A 240 -1.74 -5.86 -0.03
C LEU A 240 -1.79 -6.76 1.21
N THR A 241 -0.70 -6.80 1.97
CA THR A 241 -0.65 -7.43 3.29
C THR A 241 -0.63 -6.36 4.37
N ILE A 242 -1.52 -6.47 5.35
CA ILE A 242 -1.56 -5.62 6.54
C ILE A 242 -1.17 -6.47 7.74
N SER A 243 -0.16 -6.03 8.49
CA SER A 243 0.24 -6.66 9.75
C SER A 243 -0.11 -5.74 10.92
N VAL A 244 -0.70 -6.30 11.97
CA VAL A 244 -1.13 -5.57 13.15
C VAL A 244 -0.24 -5.97 14.33
N GLY A 245 0.50 -5.00 14.88
CA GLY A 245 1.37 -5.25 16.03
C GLY A 245 0.58 -5.61 17.31
N PRO A 246 1.25 -6.23 18.31
CA PRO A 246 0.61 -6.66 19.55
C PRO A 246 0.09 -5.50 20.41
N SER A 247 0.61 -4.27 20.21
CA SER A 247 0.21 -3.06 20.93
C SER A 247 -0.66 -2.10 20.12
N THR A 248 -1.01 -2.44 18.86
CA THR A 248 -1.83 -1.57 18.00
C THR A 248 -3.17 -1.25 18.68
N PRO A 249 -3.60 0.01 18.77
CA PRO A 249 -4.87 0.35 19.43
C PRO A 249 -6.06 -0.33 18.73
N VAL A 250 -6.95 -0.92 19.52
CA VAL A 250 -8.19 -1.53 19.00
C VAL A 250 -9.11 -0.44 18.46
N GLY A 251 -9.86 -0.73 17.40
CA GLY A 251 -10.74 0.23 16.76
C GLY A 251 -10.89 -0.03 15.26
N THR A 252 -11.66 0.83 14.61
CA THR A 252 -11.84 0.80 13.15
C THR A 252 -11.08 1.95 12.52
N TYR A 253 -10.35 1.65 11.46
CA TYR A 253 -9.49 2.57 10.72
C TYR A 253 -9.87 2.53 9.24
N ASN A 254 -9.97 3.70 8.63
CA ASN A 254 -10.20 3.82 7.19
C ASN A 254 -8.85 3.94 6.48
N LEU A 255 -8.40 2.86 5.87
CA LEU A 255 -7.17 2.84 5.10
C LEU A 255 -7.45 3.32 3.68
N VAL A 256 -6.59 4.18 3.17
CA VAL A 256 -6.62 4.66 1.79
C VAL A 256 -5.47 4.02 1.03
N VAL A 257 -5.79 3.23 0.02
CA VAL A 257 -4.82 2.67 -0.93
C VAL A 257 -4.78 3.59 -2.14
N ASN A 258 -3.63 4.18 -2.42
CA ASN A 258 -3.43 5.03 -3.60
C ASN A 258 -2.68 4.25 -4.67
N GLY A 259 -3.15 4.37 -5.91
CA GLY A 259 -2.38 4.05 -7.11
C GLY A 259 -2.01 5.34 -7.83
N THR A 260 -0.72 5.52 -8.14
CA THR A 260 -0.22 6.68 -8.89
C THR A 260 0.51 6.23 -10.14
N GLY A 261 0.07 6.69 -11.31
CA GLY A 261 0.63 6.33 -12.61
C GLY A 261 0.12 7.25 -13.71
N GLY A 262 0.93 7.49 -14.76
CA GLY A 262 0.54 8.35 -15.89
C GLY A 262 0.09 9.76 -15.50
N GLY A 263 0.73 10.36 -14.48
CA GLY A 263 0.39 11.70 -13.96
C GLY A 263 -0.89 11.77 -13.13
N GLN A 264 -1.57 10.65 -12.88
CA GLN A 264 -2.83 10.59 -12.16
C GLN A 264 -2.69 9.78 -10.87
N THR A 265 -3.56 10.07 -9.91
CA THR A 265 -3.69 9.30 -8.68
C THR A 265 -5.16 8.96 -8.44
N HIS A 266 -5.43 7.66 -8.22
CA HIS A 266 -6.73 7.13 -7.85
C HIS A 266 -6.63 6.34 -6.57
N SER A 267 -7.74 6.18 -5.85
CA SER A 267 -7.73 5.59 -4.52
C SER A 267 -8.87 4.61 -4.32
N ALA A 268 -8.62 3.59 -3.49
CA ALA A 268 -9.60 2.67 -2.95
C ALA A 268 -9.50 2.66 -1.43
N THR A 269 -10.59 2.35 -0.74
CA THR A 269 -10.63 2.33 0.73
C THR A 269 -10.81 0.92 1.27
N ILE A 270 -10.13 0.64 2.39
CA ILE A 270 -10.32 -0.59 3.17
C ILE A 270 -10.64 -0.21 4.61
N ASN A 271 -11.76 -0.69 5.13
CA ASN A 271 -12.10 -0.57 6.54
C ASN A 271 -11.40 -1.68 7.35
N LEU A 272 -10.36 -1.31 8.08
CA LEU A 272 -9.63 -2.21 8.97
C LEU A 272 -10.22 -2.14 10.38
N THR A 273 -10.73 -3.26 10.90
CA THR A 273 -11.06 -3.41 12.31
C THR A 273 -9.93 -4.15 13.02
N VAL A 274 -9.29 -3.47 13.99
CA VAL A 274 -8.34 -4.07 14.91
C VAL A 274 -9.06 -4.47 16.18
N ASN A 275 -9.08 -5.76 16.48
CA ASN A 275 -9.63 -6.33 17.70
C ASN A 275 -8.52 -6.77 18.65
N SER A 276 -8.83 -6.82 19.94
CA SER A 276 -7.97 -7.45 20.93
C SER A 276 -7.79 -8.91 20.50
N GLY A 277 -6.55 -9.32 20.20
CA GLY A 277 -6.28 -10.71 19.87
C GLY A 277 -6.83 -11.60 20.97
N GLY A 278 -7.65 -12.57 20.60
CA GLY A 278 -8.22 -13.53 21.55
C GLY A 278 -7.11 -14.40 22.11
N GLY A 279 -6.51 -13.98 23.21
CA GLY A 279 -5.75 -14.89 24.06
C GLY A 279 -6.74 -15.89 24.66
N THR A 280 -6.61 -17.16 24.31
CA THR A 280 -7.31 -18.22 25.05
C THR A 280 -6.79 -18.23 26.49
N THR A 281 -7.68 -18.23 27.48
CA THR A 281 -7.29 -18.46 28.87
C THR A 281 -6.70 -19.87 28.97
N GLN A 282 -5.44 -19.99 29.38
CA GLN A 282 -4.77 -21.26 29.60
C GLN A 282 -4.73 -21.58 31.10
N GLN A 283 -5.22 -22.76 31.50
CA GLN A 283 -4.98 -23.29 32.85
C GLN A 283 -3.51 -23.71 32.97
N LEU A 284 -2.82 -23.19 33.99
CA LEU A 284 -1.40 -23.43 34.23
C LEU A 284 -1.13 -24.36 35.42
N LEU A 285 -2.11 -24.59 36.29
CA LEU A 285 -2.03 -25.54 37.39
C LEU A 285 -2.39 -26.94 36.89
N GLY A 286 -1.49 -27.90 37.09
CA GLY A 286 -1.80 -29.32 36.99
C GLY A 286 -2.54 -29.81 38.24
N ASN A 287 -3.43 -30.80 38.05
CA ASN A 287 -4.29 -31.34 39.11
C ASN A 287 -5.01 -30.26 39.97
N PRO A 288 -5.70 -29.28 39.37
CA PRO A 288 -6.23 -28.13 40.12
C PRO A 288 -7.35 -28.51 41.11
N GLY A 289 -7.94 -29.70 40.98
CA GLY A 289 -8.95 -30.25 41.90
C GLY A 289 -8.39 -31.28 42.89
N PHE A 290 -7.07 -31.49 42.96
CA PHE A 290 -6.41 -32.44 43.87
C PHE A 290 -6.75 -33.93 43.65
N GLU A 291 -7.44 -34.29 42.58
CA GLU A 291 -7.97 -35.63 42.28
C GLU A 291 -6.93 -36.75 42.11
N ASN A 292 -5.64 -36.43 41.93
CA ASN A 292 -4.58 -37.45 41.99
C ASN A 292 -4.42 -38.09 43.40
N GLY A 293 -5.01 -37.48 44.42
CA GLY A 293 -5.07 -38.00 45.78
C GLY A 293 -3.76 -37.96 46.57
N SER A 294 -3.84 -38.37 47.84
CA SER A 294 -2.75 -38.24 48.82
C SER A 294 -1.55 -39.15 48.54
N ALA A 295 -1.74 -40.28 47.86
CA ALA A 295 -0.67 -41.21 47.52
C ALA A 295 0.22 -40.69 46.36
N SER A 296 -0.32 -39.82 45.51
CA SER A 296 0.35 -39.29 44.31
C SER A 296 0.01 -37.80 44.09
N PRO A 297 0.37 -36.90 45.03
CA PRO A 297 -0.13 -35.52 45.03
C PRO A 297 0.45 -34.64 43.91
N ALA A 298 1.50 -35.09 43.22
CA ALA A 298 2.16 -34.34 42.15
C ALA A 298 1.14 -33.84 41.10
N PRO A 299 1.27 -32.59 40.59
CA PRO A 299 2.39 -31.66 40.80
C PRO A 299 2.35 -30.82 42.09
N TRP A 300 1.39 -31.06 43.00
CA TRP A 300 1.37 -30.38 44.29
C TRP A 300 2.42 -30.96 45.25
N THR A 301 3.06 -30.08 46.00
CA THR A 301 3.80 -30.43 47.22
C THR A 301 2.99 -29.92 48.39
N ALA A 302 2.59 -30.80 49.30
CA ALA A 302 1.73 -30.45 50.42
C ALA A 302 2.26 -31.07 51.73
N THR A 303 1.92 -30.45 52.87
CA THR A 303 2.12 -31.09 54.18
C THR A 303 1.35 -32.42 54.20
N ALA A 304 1.93 -33.46 54.84
CA ALA A 304 1.32 -34.78 54.88
C ALA A 304 -0.07 -34.73 55.52
N GLY A 305 -1.08 -35.26 54.83
CA GLY A 305 -2.47 -35.26 55.28
C GLY A 305 -3.32 -34.09 54.75
N VAL A 306 -2.71 -33.07 54.15
CA VAL A 306 -3.46 -31.92 53.60
C VAL A 306 -4.33 -32.30 52.42
N ILE A 307 -3.84 -33.13 51.51
CA ILE A 307 -4.68 -33.64 50.43
C ILE A 307 -5.45 -34.84 50.97
N ASP A 308 -6.77 -34.69 51.10
CA ASP A 308 -7.64 -35.68 51.73
C ASP A 308 -8.97 -35.87 50.97
N ASN A 309 -9.67 -36.96 51.30
CA ASN A 309 -10.99 -37.32 50.79
C ASN A 309 -11.96 -37.68 51.92
N SER A 310 -11.76 -37.10 53.11
CA SER A 310 -12.63 -37.31 54.27
C SER A 310 -14.03 -36.76 54.05
N THR A 311 -14.99 -37.23 54.85
CA THR A 311 -16.40 -36.82 54.79
C THR A 311 -16.75 -35.66 55.73
N PHE A 312 -15.76 -34.99 56.35
CA PHE A 312 -16.04 -33.88 57.28
C PHE A 312 -16.68 -32.71 56.56
N GLU A 313 -16.00 -32.16 55.57
CA GLU A 313 -16.55 -31.22 54.58
C GLU A 313 -16.42 -31.82 53.19
N ALA A 314 -17.46 -31.63 52.37
CA ALA A 314 -17.48 -32.18 51.02
C ALA A 314 -16.59 -31.31 50.11
N PRO A 315 -15.80 -31.90 49.19
CA PRO A 315 -15.09 -31.11 48.19
C PRO A 315 -16.08 -30.36 47.31
N HIS A 316 -15.74 -29.13 46.90
CA HIS A 316 -16.58 -28.34 45.98
C HIS A 316 -16.93 -29.11 44.69
N THR A 317 -15.98 -29.89 44.17
CA THR A 317 -16.16 -30.82 43.04
C THR A 317 -15.24 -32.03 43.22
N GLY A 318 -15.59 -33.18 42.64
CA GLY A 318 -14.72 -34.35 42.65
C GLY A 318 -14.76 -35.12 43.98
N SER A 319 -13.67 -35.80 44.32
CA SER A 319 -13.57 -36.63 45.53
C SER A 319 -12.47 -36.18 46.48
N TRP A 320 -11.59 -35.27 46.07
CA TRP A 320 -10.44 -34.83 46.87
C TRP A 320 -10.46 -33.33 47.11
N LYS A 321 -9.86 -32.90 48.22
CA LYS A 321 -9.68 -31.49 48.58
C LYS A 321 -8.33 -31.28 49.25
N ALA A 322 -7.98 -30.01 49.45
CA ALA A 322 -6.91 -29.63 50.36
C ALA A 322 -7.54 -29.12 51.67
N TRP A 323 -7.38 -29.87 52.76
CA TRP A 323 -7.81 -29.52 54.11
C TRP A 323 -6.61 -29.07 54.92
N LEU A 324 -6.65 -27.83 55.43
CA LEU A 324 -5.53 -27.23 56.16
C LEU A 324 -5.92 -26.95 57.61
N ASN A 325 -5.03 -27.26 58.55
CA ASN A 325 -5.15 -27.05 59.99
C ASN A 325 -6.38 -27.75 60.63
N GLY A 326 -6.88 -27.22 61.75
CA GLY A 326 -7.97 -27.83 62.54
C GLY A 326 -7.49 -28.78 63.67
N TYR A 327 -6.24 -28.67 64.11
CA TYR A 327 -5.62 -29.57 65.09
C TYR A 327 -5.86 -29.20 66.56
N GLY A 328 -6.51 -28.07 66.85
CA GLY A 328 -6.70 -27.58 68.23
C GLY A 328 -5.39 -27.19 68.95
N SER A 329 -4.29 -27.05 68.21
CA SER A 329 -2.98 -26.63 68.69
C SER A 329 -2.23 -25.89 67.58
N VAL A 330 -1.15 -25.18 67.92
CA VAL A 330 -0.37 -24.43 66.93
C VAL A 330 0.20 -25.40 65.89
N HIS A 331 -0.22 -25.22 64.65
CA HIS A 331 0.19 -26.01 63.50
C HIS A 331 0.40 -25.13 62.27
N THR A 332 1.11 -25.63 61.26
CA THR A 332 1.27 -24.92 59.99
C THR A 332 1.31 -25.92 58.85
N ASP A 333 0.21 -25.94 58.10
CA ASP A 333 0.12 -26.64 56.83
C ASP A 333 0.53 -25.76 55.66
N SER A 334 0.98 -26.41 54.57
CA SER A 334 1.28 -25.75 53.31
C SER A 334 0.88 -26.62 52.13
N ILE A 335 0.51 -25.97 51.03
CA ILE A 335 0.33 -26.59 49.72
C ILE A 335 0.85 -25.64 48.65
N LEU A 336 1.70 -26.14 47.75
CA LEU A 336 2.39 -25.35 46.73
C LEU A 336 2.50 -26.10 45.40
N GLN A 337 2.45 -25.35 44.30
CA GLN A 337 2.76 -25.84 42.96
C GLN A 337 3.57 -24.78 42.22
N GLN A 338 4.68 -25.19 41.61
CA GLN A 338 5.47 -24.32 40.76
C GLN A 338 4.94 -24.35 39.33
N THR A 339 4.69 -23.18 38.74
CA THR A 339 4.27 -23.03 37.34
C THR A 339 5.03 -21.89 36.64
N SER A 340 5.09 -21.93 35.31
CA SER A 340 5.76 -20.91 34.50
C SER A 340 4.73 -20.04 33.79
N ILE A 341 4.69 -18.76 34.15
CA ILE A 341 3.86 -17.76 33.47
C ILE A 341 4.62 -17.27 32.23
N PRO A 342 4.09 -17.41 31.00
CA PRO A 342 4.77 -16.96 29.79
C PRO A 342 5.03 -15.45 29.83
N SER A 343 6.21 -15.00 29.39
CA SER A 343 6.56 -13.56 29.38
C SER A 343 5.69 -12.71 28.44
N THR A 344 4.92 -13.35 27.56
CA THR A 344 4.00 -12.71 26.62
C THR A 344 2.63 -12.41 27.21
N VAL A 345 2.29 -12.93 28.40
CA VAL A 345 0.99 -12.64 29.03
C VAL A 345 1.04 -11.32 29.78
N THR A 346 -0.01 -10.51 29.63
CA THR A 346 -0.16 -9.22 30.31
C THR A 346 -1.03 -9.30 31.56
N GLN A 347 -1.68 -10.44 31.79
CA GLN A 347 -2.53 -10.71 32.95
C GLN A 347 -2.46 -12.20 33.31
N ALA A 348 -2.41 -12.49 34.61
CA ALA A 348 -2.59 -13.82 35.17
C ALA A 348 -3.61 -13.75 36.31
N THR A 349 -4.52 -14.71 36.36
CA THR A 349 -5.59 -14.77 37.37
C THR A 349 -5.49 -16.10 38.10
N LEU A 350 -5.47 -16.04 39.44
CA LEU A 350 -5.60 -17.21 40.30
C LEU A 350 -7.02 -17.23 40.88
N SER A 351 -7.75 -18.31 40.63
CA SER A 351 -9.10 -18.53 41.15
C SER A 351 -9.14 -19.86 41.90
N PHE A 352 -9.89 -19.91 43.00
CA PHE A 352 -10.06 -21.09 43.84
C PHE A 352 -11.40 -20.99 44.59
N TRP A 353 -11.87 -22.14 45.08
CA TRP A 353 -13.01 -22.24 45.98
C TRP A 353 -12.50 -22.38 47.41
N LEU A 354 -13.14 -21.71 48.39
CA LEU A 354 -12.71 -21.71 49.78
C LEU A 354 -13.89 -21.91 50.73
N HIS A 355 -13.90 -23.03 51.44
CA HIS A 355 -14.74 -23.22 52.61
C HIS A 355 -13.90 -23.03 53.88
N ILE A 356 -14.46 -22.39 54.91
CA ILE A 356 -13.79 -22.21 56.20
C ILE A 356 -14.71 -22.73 57.30
N ASP A 357 -14.33 -23.87 57.86
CA ASP A 357 -14.95 -24.45 59.04
C ASP A 357 -14.26 -23.94 60.31
N THR A 358 -15.07 -23.62 61.33
CA THR A 358 -14.58 -23.09 62.61
C THR A 358 -15.46 -23.63 63.74
N ALA A 359 -14.83 -24.16 64.79
CA ALA A 359 -15.53 -24.47 66.05
C ALA A 359 -15.46 -23.27 67.02
N GLU A 360 -14.56 -22.34 66.74
CA GLU A 360 -14.35 -21.10 67.47
C GLU A 360 -15.58 -20.21 67.34
N THR A 361 -16.03 -19.65 68.46
CA THR A 361 -17.20 -18.75 68.51
C THR A 361 -16.82 -17.27 68.59
N THR A 362 -15.53 -16.95 68.54
CA THR A 362 -15.04 -15.58 68.57
C THR A 362 -15.38 -14.85 67.27
N THR A 363 -15.66 -13.56 67.37
CA THR A 363 -15.87 -12.67 66.22
C THR A 363 -14.70 -11.71 66.01
N THR A 364 -13.69 -11.74 66.87
CA THR A 364 -12.58 -10.75 66.87
C THR A 364 -11.19 -11.37 66.82
N THR A 365 -11.03 -12.62 67.24
CA THR A 365 -9.72 -13.27 67.32
C THR A 365 -9.52 -14.24 66.16
N ALA A 366 -8.50 -13.95 65.34
CA ALA A 366 -8.05 -14.87 64.29
C ALA A 366 -7.06 -15.88 64.90
N TYR A 367 -7.56 -17.08 65.23
CA TYR A 367 -6.74 -18.19 65.72
C TYR A 367 -6.03 -18.92 64.57
N ASP A 368 -6.78 -19.20 63.51
CA ASP A 368 -6.29 -19.82 62.29
C ASP A 368 -6.21 -18.78 61.18
N THR A 369 -5.13 -18.85 60.38
CA THR A 369 -4.96 -17.96 59.24
C THR A 369 -4.50 -18.73 58.01
N LEU A 370 -5.00 -18.31 56.85
CA LEU A 370 -4.59 -18.81 55.53
C LEU A 370 -4.02 -17.64 54.73
N LYS A 371 -2.81 -17.80 54.18
CA LYS A 371 -2.18 -16.81 53.29
C LYS A 371 -2.00 -17.38 51.91
N LEU A 372 -2.60 -16.74 50.92
CA LEU A 372 -2.38 -17.07 49.51
C LEU A 372 -1.20 -16.26 48.99
N GLN A 373 -0.12 -16.92 48.59
CA GLN A 373 1.14 -16.26 48.28
C GLN A 373 1.68 -16.64 46.91
N LEU A 374 2.14 -15.63 46.16
CA LEU A 374 2.98 -15.84 44.98
C LEU A 374 4.44 -15.84 45.42
N ARG A 375 5.20 -16.85 45.00
CA ARG A 375 6.61 -17.03 45.35
C ARG A 375 7.47 -17.16 44.10
N ASN A 376 8.74 -16.78 44.20
CA ASN A 376 9.71 -17.05 43.14
C ASN A 376 10.25 -18.49 43.22
N SER A 377 11.10 -18.89 42.28
CA SER A 377 11.71 -20.23 42.22
C SER A 377 12.63 -20.55 43.40
N SER A 378 13.08 -19.55 44.16
CA SER A 378 13.86 -19.76 45.40
C SER A 378 12.99 -19.88 46.65
N GLY A 379 11.66 -19.89 46.50
CA GLY A 379 10.70 -19.99 47.61
C GLY A 379 10.40 -18.68 48.35
N ALA A 380 11.00 -17.57 47.93
CA ALA A 380 10.77 -16.25 48.53
C ALA A 380 9.39 -15.72 48.14
N VAL A 381 8.66 -15.16 49.11
CA VAL A 381 7.36 -14.53 48.88
C VAL A 381 7.56 -13.24 48.09
N LEU A 382 6.95 -13.19 46.90
CA LEU A 382 6.89 -11.99 46.07
C LEU A 382 5.73 -11.10 46.50
N THR A 383 4.56 -11.71 46.75
CA THR A 383 3.38 -11.01 47.26
C THR A 383 2.42 -11.96 47.98
N THR A 384 1.60 -11.42 48.87
CA THR A 384 0.46 -12.12 49.48
C THR A 384 -0.82 -11.60 48.80
N LEU A 385 -1.45 -12.47 48.02
CA LEU A 385 -2.63 -12.17 47.21
C LEU A 385 -3.90 -12.02 48.06
N ALA A 386 -4.02 -12.81 49.12
CA ALA A 386 -5.14 -12.77 50.05
C ALA A 386 -4.74 -13.31 51.43
N THR A 387 -5.46 -12.92 52.47
CA THR A 387 -5.37 -13.48 53.82
C THR A 387 -6.76 -13.74 54.36
N TYR A 388 -6.99 -14.95 54.85
CA TYR A 388 -8.23 -15.40 55.48
C TYR A 388 -7.95 -15.91 56.89
N SER A 389 -9.02 -16.09 57.66
CA SER A 389 -8.98 -16.63 59.02
C SER A 389 -10.27 -17.33 59.38
N ASN A 390 -10.31 -17.98 60.55
CA ASN A 390 -11.54 -18.51 61.14
C ASN A 390 -12.69 -17.47 61.23
N LEU A 391 -12.37 -16.16 61.30
CA LEU A 391 -13.37 -15.08 61.29
C LEU A 391 -14.08 -14.91 59.93
N ASN A 392 -13.59 -15.56 58.88
CA ASN A 392 -14.18 -15.55 57.54
C ASN A 392 -15.09 -16.75 57.27
N ALA A 393 -15.41 -17.57 58.29
CA ALA A 393 -16.32 -18.69 58.17
C ALA A 393 -17.72 -18.25 57.71
N GLY A 394 -18.34 -19.08 56.87
CA GLY A 394 -19.65 -18.84 56.28
C GLY A 394 -20.23 -20.13 55.73
N ALA A 395 -21.50 -20.09 55.32
CA ALA A 395 -22.12 -21.24 54.67
C ALA A 395 -21.69 -21.29 53.20
N GLY A 396 -20.93 -22.32 52.80
CA GLY A 396 -20.56 -22.58 51.41
C GLY A 396 -19.19 -22.03 50.99
N TYR A 397 -18.88 -22.20 49.70
CA TYR A 397 -17.57 -22.00 49.07
C TYR A 397 -17.36 -20.62 48.43
#